data_AF-R7GKW8-F1
#
_entry.id   AF-R7GKW8-F1
#
_cell.length_a   1.000
_cell.length_b   1.000
_cell.length_c   1.000
_cell.angle_alpha   90.00
_cell.angle_beta   90.00
_cell.angle_gamma   90.00
#
_symmetry.space_group_name_H-M   'P 1'
#
loop_
_entity.id
_entity.type
_entity.pdbx_description
1 polymer ?
#
loop_
_entity_poly.entity_id
_entity_poly.type
_entity_poly.pdbx_seq_one_letter_code
_entity_poly.pdbx_strand_id
1 'polypeptide(L)'
;MIGVGATAYALSGPKLELKTNKVNVEYGTTYTPKLKDIVKDYKDFNKGDLEIINKIPNEKDKTYPAVGKYSITVKYKKKSLKQRVIVKDTKAPEFVLPTNMELLQGTGVDTLDYNSLKSLMNISDLSEISIEIDTSKIDINTPGQYDFNVTVKDKYNNETKKTGKVTIVAKPVISSNEEVVHETVKNKDGTTSVKTKVQKKQSSNTNRTSNNSSSNNSNSSGSSNTSGGSSSEIHKGSLTVEMDPKYHWEGDHSYGDGAEINGEDFDKLTGGDWKNWDY
;
A
#
# COMPACT_ATOMS: atom_id res chain seq x y z
N MET A 1 -55.12 62.80 -32.67
CA MET A 1 -55.04 61.34 -32.47
C MET A 1 -53.65 60.90 -32.88
N ILE A 2 -52.71 60.79 -31.92
CA ILE A 2 -51.39 60.19 -32.14
C ILE A 2 -51.44 58.86 -31.39
N GLY A 3 -51.56 57.77 -32.14
CA GLY A 3 -51.67 56.42 -31.60
C GLY A 3 -50.32 55.95 -31.07
N VAL A 4 -50.21 55.87 -29.75
CA VAL A 4 -49.06 55.22 -29.09
C VAL A 4 -49.28 53.71 -29.17
N GLY A 5 -48.71 53.10 -30.21
CA GLY A 5 -48.66 51.64 -30.34
C GLY A 5 -47.68 51.04 -29.35
N ALA A 6 -48.17 50.61 -28.19
CA ALA A 6 -47.40 49.78 -27.27
C ALA A 6 -47.30 48.36 -27.84
N THR A 7 -46.22 48.08 -28.57
CA THR A 7 -45.84 46.68 -28.87
C THR A 7 -45.38 46.04 -27.57
N ALA A 8 -46.25 45.24 -26.96
CA ALA A 8 -45.87 44.37 -25.84
C ALA A 8 -44.92 43.29 -26.36
N TYR A 9 -43.61 43.52 -26.25
CA TYR A 9 -42.62 42.46 -26.39
C TYR A 9 -42.83 41.49 -25.23
N ALA A 10 -43.45 40.35 -25.49
CA ALA A 10 -43.40 39.24 -24.56
C ALA A 10 -41.93 38.81 -24.43
N LEU A 11 -41.25 39.31 -23.39
CA LEU A 11 -39.94 38.83 -22.95
C LEU A 11 -40.11 37.37 -22.51
N SER A 12 -40.01 36.47 -23.47
CA SER A 12 -39.83 35.04 -23.23
C SER A 12 -38.57 34.88 -22.40
N GLY A 13 -38.73 34.59 -21.11
CA GLY A 13 -37.61 34.37 -20.19
C GLY A 13 -36.66 33.25 -20.65
N PRO A 14 -35.49 33.11 -20.02
CA PRO A 14 -34.46 32.18 -20.46
C PRO A 14 -34.98 30.73 -20.49
N LYS A 15 -34.57 29.97 -21.51
CA LYS A 15 -34.96 28.58 -21.71
C LYS A 15 -33.98 27.66 -20.99
N LEU A 16 -34.46 26.90 -20.00
CA LEU A 16 -33.64 25.92 -19.30
C LEU A 16 -33.12 24.85 -20.28
N GLU A 17 -31.80 24.76 -20.41
CA GLU A 17 -31.09 23.75 -21.19
C GLU A 17 -29.79 23.33 -20.49
N LEU A 18 -29.40 22.06 -20.65
CA LEU A 18 -28.14 21.53 -20.13
C LEU A 18 -27.04 21.69 -21.18
N LYS A 19 -25.81 22.04 -20.77
CA LYS A 19 -24.63 22.06 -21.63
C LYS A 19 -24.37 20.69 -22.25
N THR A 20 -24.53 19.66 -21.43
CA THR A 20 -24.42 18.25 -21.84
C THR A 20 -25.53 17.45 -21.16
N ASN A 21 -26.03 16.43 -21.84
CA ASN A 21 -27.01 15.49 -21.26
C ASN A 21 -26.35 14.35 -20.49
N LYS A 22 -25.02 14.19 -20.60
CA LYS A 22 -24.27 13.07 -20.04
C LYS A 22 -22.87 13.54 -19.61
N VAL A 23 -22.50 13.19 -18.38
CA VAL A 23 -21.17 13.40 -17.82
C VAL A 23 -20.61 12.05 -17.35
N ASN A 24 -19.33 11.81 -17.62
CA ASN A 24 -18.61 10.70 -17.04
C ASN A 24 -17.75 11.24 -15.88
N VAL A 25 -17.72 10.50 -14.77
CA VAL A 25 -16.95 10.82 -13.57
C VAL A 25 -16.04 9.64 -13.29
N GLU A 26 -14.77 9.93 -13.02
CA GLU A 26 -13.78 8.92 -12.68
C GLU A 26 -13.95 8.46 -11.23
N TYR A 27 -13.85 7.16 -10.98
CA TYR A 27 -13.88 6.64 -9.62
C TYR A 27 -12.71 7.19 -8.80
N GLY A 28 -12.92 7.41 -7.50
CA GLY A 28 -11.93 8.09 -6.65
C GLY A 28 -11.93 9.62 -6.73
N THR A 29 -12.69 10.24 -7.65
CA THR A 29 -12.77 11.71 -7.75
C THR A 29 -14.03 12.27 -7.10
N THR A 30 -13.89 13.33 -6.29
CA THR A 30 -15.04 14.01 -5.71
C THR A 30 -15.90 14.66 -6.79
N TYR A 31 -17.23 14.48 -6.70
CA TYR A 31 -18.19 15.04 -7.65
C TYR A 31 -19.12 16.07 -6.99
N THR A 32 -18.78 17.35 -7.13
CA THR A 32 -19.57 18.49 -6.61
C THR A 32 -20.01 19.42 -7.75
N PRO A 33 -21.04 19.02 -8.53
CA PRO A 33 -21.45 19.77 -9.70
C PRO A 33 -22.00 21.16 -9.33
N LYS A 34 -21.65 22.18 -10.14
CA LYS A 34 -22.15 23.55 -9.97
C LYS A 34 -23.08 23.91 -11.11
N LEU A 35 -24.14 24.67 -10.82
CA LEU A 35 -25.13 25.10 -11.82
C LEU A 35 -24.48 25.77 -13.04
N LYS A 36 -23.45 26.60 -12.83
CA LYS A 36 -22.68 27.26 -13.90
C LYS A 36 -21.99 26.29 -14.87
N ASP A 37 -21.69 25.07 -14.44
CA ASP A 37 -20.99 24.06 -15.22
C ASP A 37 -21.96 23.12 -15.94
N ILE A 38 -23.26 23.18 -15.58
CA ILE A 38 -24.31 22.30 -16.10
C ILE A 38 -25.29 23.04 -17.01
N VAL A 39 -25.70 24.26 -16.65
CA VAL A 39 -26.76 25.01 -17.33
C VAL A 39 -26.17 25.83 -18.48
N LYS A 40 -26.75 25.73 -19.67
CA LYS A 40 -26.41 26.63 -20.80
C LYS A 40 -26.87 28.04 -20.47
N ASP A 41 -26.12 29.03 -20.94
CA ASP A 41 -26.46 30.45 -20.77
C ASP A 41 -26.79 30.81 -19.31
N TYR A 42 -26.09 30.17 -18.36
CA TYR A 42 -26.32 30.31 -16.91
C TYR A 42 -26.40 31.76 -16.42
N LYS A 43 -25.73 32.68 -17.12
CA LYS A 43 -25.73 34.12 -16.81
C LYS A 43 -27.09 34.79 -17.01
N ASP A 44 -27.95 34.22 -17.86
CA ASP A 44 -29.26 34.77 -18.20
C ASP A 44 -30.33 34.42 -17.15
N PHE A 45 -30.00 33.50 -16.23
CA PHE A 45 -30.90 33.05 -15.18
C PHE A 45 -30.70 33.84 -13.90
N ASN A 46 -31.81 34.11 -13.20
CA ASN A 46 -31.75 34.53 -11.81
C ASN A 46 -31.27 33.36 -10.93
N LYS A 47 -30.20 33.57 -10.15
CA LYS A 47 -29.53 32.51 -9.37
C LYS A 47 -30.45 31.89 -8.31
N GLY A 48 -31.39 32.65 -7.77
CA GLY A 48 -32.35 32.15 -6.77
C GLY A 48 -33.41 31.19 -7.32
N ASP A 49 -33.65 31.23 -8.64
CA ASP A 49 -34.67 30.40 -9.29
C ASP A 49 -34.13 29.05 -9.81
N LEU A 50 -32.81 28.88 -9.80
CA LEU A 50 -32.13 27.67 -10.22
C LEU A 50 -31.78 26.80 -9.01
N GLU A 51 -32.23 25.55 -9.06
CA GLU A 51 -31.95 24.55 -8.03
C GLU A 51 -31.24 23.36 -8.67
N ILE A 52 -30.19 22.86 -8.01
CA ILE A 52 -29.56 21.59 -8.34
C ILE A 52 -29.86 20.57 -7.24
N ILE A 53 -30.41 19.44 -7.63
CA ILE A 53 -30.66 18.31 -6.74
C ILE A 53 -29.69 17.19 -7.13
N ASN A 54 -28.66 17.03 -6.30
CA ASN A 54 -27.70 15.94 -6.40
C ASN A 54 -27.93 14.93 -5.27
N LYS A 55 -28.36 13.72 -5.62
CA LYS A 55 -28.60 12.60 -4.68
C LYS A 55 -27.71 11.41 -4.99
N ILE A 56 -26.56 11.64 -5.62
CA ILE A 56 -25.62 10.57 -5.93
C ILE A 56 -24.98 10.12 -4.60
N PRO A 57 -25.09 8.83 -4.23
CA PRO A 57 -24.46 8.32 -3.02
C PRO A 57 -22.95 8.24 -3.19
N ASN A 58 -22.24 8.59 -2.12
CA ASN A 58 -20.81 8.32 -2.02
C ASN A 58 -20.55 6.85 -1.73
N GLU A 59 -19.35 6.39 -2.10
CA GLU A 59 -18.81 5.15 -1.60
C GLU A 59 -18.72 5.22 -0.06
N LYS A 60 -18.92 4.09 0.62
CA LYS A 60 -18.97 4.03 2.08
C LYS A 60 -17.68 4.63 2.68
N ASP A 61 -17.85 5.60 3.58
CA ASP A 61 -16.75 6.31 4.27
C ASP A 61 -15.79 7.07 3.32
N LYS A 62 -16.25 7.45 2.11
CA LYS A 62 -15.47 8.21 1.12
C LYS A 62 -16.16 9.52 0.70
N THR A 63 -15.37 10.39 0.07
CA THR A 63 -15.82 11.70 -0.44
C THR A 63 -16.17 11.70 -1.93
N TYR A 64 -16.09 10.54 -2.59
CA TYR A 64 -16.37 10.36 -4.01
C TYR A 64 -17.56 9.41 -4.22
N PRO A 65 -18.28 9.53 -5.34
CA PRO A 65 -19.45 8.71 -5.64
C PRO A 65 -19.06 7.24 -5.88
N ALA A 66 -19.96 6.32 -5.52
CA ALA A 66 -19.81 4.92 -5.89
C ALA A 66 -19.91 4.74 -7.43
N VAL A 67 -19.33 3.67 -7.97
CA VAL A 67 -19.46 3.36 -9.40
C VAL A 67 -20.91 3.02 -9.74
N GLY A 68 -21.43 3.64 -10.80
CA GLY A 68 -22.84 3.46 -11.17
C GLY A 68 -23.35 4.45 -12.20
N LYS A 69 -24.64 4.29 -12.52
CA LYS A 69 -25.38 5.20 -13.40
C LYS A 69 -26.39 5.97 -12.55
N TYR A 70 -26.27 7.29 -12.57
CA TYR A 70 -27.09 8.20 -11.77
C TYR A 70 -27.70 9.30 -12.62
N SER A 71 -28.51 10.13 -11.97
CA SER A 71 -29.02 11.37 -12.54
C SER A 71 -29.05 12.48 -11.51
N ILE A 72 -28.61 13.67 -11.90
CA ILE A 72 -28.89 14.90 -11.16
C ILE A 72 -30.04 15.65 -11.82
N THR A 73 -30.80 16.40 -11.03
CA THR A 73 -31.93 17.20 -11.53
C THR A 73 -31.61 18.67 -11.39
N VAL A 74 -31.74 19.42 -12.48
CA VAL A 74 -31.72 20.88 -12.46
C VAL A 74 -33.16 21.38 -12.63
N LYS A 75 -33.60 22.25 -11.73
CA LYS A 75 -34.94 22.86 -11.79
C LYS A 75 -34.82 24.36 -12.07
N TYR A 76 -35.80 24.86 -12.81
CA TYR A 76 -36.05 26.28 -13.01
C TYR A 76 -37.56 26.50 -13.08
N LYS A 77 -38.12 27.16 -12.08
CA LYS A 77 -39.58 27.37 -11.95
C LYS A 77 -40.32 26.03 -12.07
N LYS A 78 -41.26 25.89 -13.01
CA LYS A 78 -42.03 24.66 -13.26
C LYS A 78 -41.32 23.65 -14.18
N LYS A 79 -40.12 23.97 -14.69
CA LYS A 79 -39.35 23.10 -15.59
C LYS A 79 -38.25 22.38 -14.84
N SER A 80 -37.94 21.16 -15.27
CA SER A 80 -36.80 20.41 -14.76
C SER A 80 -36.13 19.62 -15.88
N LEU A 81 -34.81 19.48 -15.80
CA LEU A 81 -34.02 18.65 -16.69
C LEU A 81 -33.17 17.69 -15.88
N LYS A 82 -33.02 16.47 -16.39
CA LYS A 82 -32.17 15.44 -15.78
C LYS A 82 -30.90 15.30 -16.60
N GLN A 83 -29.74 15.43 -15.94
CA GLN A 83 -28.45 15.12 -16.54
C GLN A 83 -28.04 13.72 -16.10
N ARG A 84 -27.65 12.86 -17.05
CA ARG A 84 -27.11 11.53 -16.73
C ARG A 84 -25.68 11.67 -16.25
N VAL A 85 -25.36 11.04 -15.14
CA VAL A 85 -24.00 10.96 -14.59
C VAL A 85 -23.60 9.50 -14.55
N ILE A 86 -22.46 9.17 -15.14
CA ILE A 86 -21.93 7.81 -15.14
C ILE A 86 -20.60 7.84 -14.41
N VAL A 87 -20.55 7.24 -13.24
CA VAL A 87 -19.31 7.04 -12.49
C VAL A 87 -18.72 5.71 -12.95
N LYS A 88 -17.46 5.70 -13.36
CA LYS A 88 -16.73 4.51 -13.81
C LYS A 88 -15.33 4.55 -13.27
N ASP A 89 -14.82 3.38 -12.93
CA ASP A 89 -13.38 3.19 -12.77
C ASP A 89 -12.77 2.87 -14.13
N THR A 90 -11.80 3.67 -14.54
CA THR A 90 -11.02 3.49 -15.77
C THR A 90 -9.53 3.41 -15.50
N LYS A 91 -9.12 3.47 -14.23
CA LYS A 91 -7.73 3.38 -13.83
C LYS A 91 -7.35 1.93 -13.64
N ALA A 92 -6.26 1.52 -14.25
CA ALA A 92 -5.71 0.20 -14.05
C ALA A 92 -4.90 0.17 -12.76
N PRO A 93 -4.83 -0.99 -12.08
CA PRO A 93 -3.97 -1.18 -10.92
C PRO A 93 -2.52 -0.86 -11.22
N GLU A 94 -1.85 -0.15 -10.33
CA GLU A 94 -0.42 0.12 -10.44
C GLU A 94 0.36 -0.84 -9.54
N PHE A 95 1.38 -1.51 -10.07
CA PHE A 95 2.25 -2.34 -9.24
C PHE A 95 3.70 -2.32 -9.66
N VAL A 96 4.60 -2.63 -8.73
CA VAL A 96 6.03 -2.75 -8.98
C VAL A 96 6.49 -4.16 -8.69
N LEU A 97 7.25 -4.73 -9.62
CA LEU A 97 7.83 -6.07 -9.47
C LEU A 97 9.15 -6.01 -8.67
N PRO A 98 9.50 -7.10 -7.97
CA PRO A 98 10.82 -7.25 -7.40
C PRO A 98 11.90 -7.21 -8.48
N THR A 99 13.03 -6.57 -8.20
CA THR A 99 14.09 -6.33 -9.19
C THR A 99 15.05 -7.51 -9.34
N ASN A 100 15.32 -8.25 -8.27
CA ASN A 100 16.12 -9.46 -8.29
C ASN A 100 15.43 -10.52 -7.44
N MET A 101 15.11 -11.66 -8.02
CA MET A 101 14.59 -12.80 -7.27
C MET A 101 15.43 -14.02 -7.55
N GLU A 102 15.90 -14.67 -6.50
CA GLU A 102 16.65 -15.92 -6.55
C GLU A 102 15.87 -17.04 -5.88
N LEU A 103 15.79 -18.17 -6.57
CA LEU A 103 15.21 -19.40 -6.05
C LEU A 103 16.21 -20.54 -6.19
N LEU A 104 16.27 -21.41 -5.18
CA LEU A 104 17.09 -22.61 -5.25
C LEU A 104 16.54 -23.61 -6.28
N GLN A 105 17.44 -24.26 -7.00
CA GLN A 105 17.12 -25.34 -7.92
C GLN A 105 16.31 -26.44 -7.22
N GLY A 106 15.26 -26.91 -7.87
CA GLY A 106 14.37 -27.95 -7.35
C GLY A 106 13.45 -27.50 -6.21
N THR A 107 13.46 -26.22 -5.85
CA THR A 107 12.39 -25.64 -5.03
C THR A 107 11.15 -25.48 -5.90
N GLY A 108 10.00 -25.93 -5.41
CA GLY A 108 8.77 -25.95 -6.20
C GLY A 108 8.34 -24.55 -6.66
N VAL A 109 7.63 -24.50 -7.79
CA VAL A 109 7.08 -23.26 -8.37
C VAL A 109 6.00 -22.63 -7.47
N ASP A 110 5.44 -23.41 -6.55
CA ASP A 110 4.55 -22.97 -5.47
C ASP A 110 5.21 -21.99 -4.49
N THR A 111 6.53 -21.88 -4.45
CA THR A 111 7.21 -20.79 -3.73
C THR A 111 7.05 -19.42 -4.42
N LEU A 112 6.66 -19.40 -5.69
CA LEU A 112 6.18 -18.24 -6.40
C LEU A 112 4.64 -18.20 -6.38
N ASP A 113 4.02 -18.63 -5.28
CA ASP A 113 2.58 -18.49 -5.11
C ASP A 113 2.16 -17.02 -4.99
N TYR A 114 0.84 -16.83 -5.14
CA TYR A 114 0.20 -15.53 -5.04
C TYR A 114 0.55 -14.80 -3.73
N ASN A 115 0.57 -15.50 -2.58
CA ASN A 115 0.77 -14.84 -1.29
C ASN A 115 2.21 -14.35 -1.14
N SER A 116 3.19 -15.18 -1.51
CA SER A 116 4.61 -14.85 -1.46
C SER A 116 4.92 -13.69 -2.39
N LEU A 117 4.49 -13.76 -3.65
CA LEU A 117 4.72 -12.71 -4.62
C LEU A 117 3.96 -11.41 -4.31
N LYS A 118 2.73 -11.51 -3.79
CA LYS A 118 1.96 -10.33 -3.35
C LYS A 118 2.63 -9.60 -2.20
N SER A 119 3.24 -10.32 -1.25
CA SER A 119 3.97 -9.68 -0.15
C SER A 119 5.20 -8.89 -0.63
N LEU A 120 5.77 -9.31 -1.76
CA LEU A 120 6.94 -8.69 -2.38
C LEU A 120 6.56 -7.54 -3.34
N MET A 121 5.33 -7.53 -3.86
CA MET A 121 4.83 -6.52 -4.77
C MET A 121 4.12 -5.38 -4.04
N ASN A 122 4.49 -4.15 -4.38
CA ASN A 122 3.70 -2.98 -3.97
C ASN A 122 2.60 -2.75 -5.01
N ILE A 123 1.36 -3.15 -4.70
CA ILE A 123 0.20 -2.98 -5.57
C ILE A 123 -0.71 -1.88 -5.00
N SER A 124 -1.15 -0.97 -5.85
CA SER A 124 -2.02 0.15 -5.50
C SER A 124 -3.20 0.21 -6.46
N ASP A 125 -4.40 0.17 -5.90
CA ASP A 125 -5.65 0.39 -6.62
C ASP A 125 -6.76 0.82 -5.64
N LEU A 126 -7.79 1.51 -6.14
CA LEU A 126 -8.96 1.89 -5.34
C LEU A 126 -10.03 0.81 -5.29
N SER A 127 -10.03 -0.07 -6.28
CA SER A 127 -10.92 -1.18 -6.46
C SER A 127 -10.30 -2.49 -5.95
N GLU A 128 -11.15 -3.48 -5.75
CA GLU A 128 -10.69 -4.82 -5.43
C GLU A 128 -9.95 -5.42 -6.63
N ILE A 129 -8.86 -6.15 -6.36
CA ILE A 129 -7.95 -6.66 -7.39
C ILE A 129 -7.90 -8.19 -7.43
N SER A 130 -7.58 -8.74 -8.59
CA SER A 130 -7.18 -10.12 -8.82
C SER A 130 -5.81 -10.16 -9.50
N ILE A 131 -5.01 -11.19 -9.18
CA ILE A 131 -3.66 -11.36 -9.71
C ILE A 131 -3.55 -12.73 -10.35
N GLU A 132 -3.00 -12.78 -11.55
CA GLU A 132 -2.66 -13.98 -12.29
C GLU A 132 -1.15 -13.98 -12.55
N ILE A 133 -0.48 -15.08 -12.21
CA ILE A 133 0.97 -15.25 -12.39
C ILE A 133 1.19 -16.43 -13.34
N ASP A 134 1.85 -16.17 -14.45
CA ASP A 134 2.24 -17.18 -15.43
C ASP A 134 3.73 -17.52 -15.26
N THR A 135 3.97 -18.69 -14.66
CA THR A 135 5.29 -19.28 -14.41
C THR A 135 5.62 -20.41 -15.38
N SER A 136 4.83 -20.61 -16.44
CA SER A 136 4.94 -21.76 -17.35
C SER A 136 6.29 -21.91 -18.05
N LYS A 137 7.06 -20.82 -18.15
CA LYS A 137 8.39 -20.78 -18.75
C LYS A 137 9.52 -21.09 -17.79
N ILE A 138 9.25 -21.19 -16.49
CA ILE A 138 10.28 -21.41 -15.46
C ILE A 138 10.56 -22.92 -15.37
N ASP A 139 11.81 -23.30 -15.61
CA ASP A 139 12.31 -24.62 -15.26
C ASP A 139 13.09 -24.55 -13.94
N ILE A 140 12.44 -24.98 -12.85
CA ILE A 140 13.04 -25.01 -11.51
C ILE A 140 14.22 -25.98 -11.39
N ASN A 141 14.35 -26.94 -12.30
CA ASN A 141 15.39 -27.97 -12.22
C ASN A 141 16.67 -27.55 -12.93
N THR A 142 16.64 -26.46 -13.70
CA THR A 142 17.77 -26.00 -14.49
C THR A 142 18.19 -24.61 -14.03
N PRO A 143 19.39 -24.44 -13.45
CA PRO A 143 19.90 -23.12 -13.10
C PRO A 143 19.94 -22.19 -14.30
N GLY A 144 19.46 -20.96 -14.13
CA GLY A 144 19.28 -20.02 -15.23
C GLY A 144 18.36 -18.87 -14.87
N GLN A 145 18.21 -17.91 -15.78
CA GLN A 145 17.24 -16.83 -15.65
C GLN A 145 16.01 -17.13 -16.48
N TYR A 146 14.84 -16.96 -15.86
CA TYR A 146 13.55 -17.21 -16.49
C TYR A 146 12.63 -16.01 -16.32
N ASP A 147 11.79 -15.80 -17.34
CA ASP A 147 10.76 -14.79 -17.32
C ASP A 147 9.45 -15.37 -16.78
N PHE A 148 8.74 -14.58 -15.97
CA PHE A 148 7.36 -14.85 -15.59
C PHE A 148 6.51 -13.60 -15.86
N ASN A 149 5.23 -13.80 -16.14
CA ASN A 149 4.30 -12.68 -16.38
C ASN A 149 3.35 -12.53 -15.20
N VAL A 150 3.17 -11.29 -14.74
CA VAL A 150 2.17 -10.94 -13.74
C VAL A 150 1.13 -10.05 -14.38
N THR A 151 -0.12 -10.43 -14.18
CA THR A 151 -1.30 -9.70 -14.61
C THR A 151 -2.10 -9.32 -13.38
N VAL A 152 -2.34 -8.02 -13.18
CA VAL A 152 -3.19 -7.51 -12.10
C VAL A 152 -4.41 -6.85 -12.74
N LYS A 153 -5.61 -7.30 -12.36
CA LYS A 153 -6.89 -6.77 -12.83
C LYS A 153 -7.66 -6.21 -11.64
N ASP A 154 -8.39 -5.12 -11.85
CA ASP A 154 -9.40 -4.68 -10.89
C ASP A 154 -10.75 -5.38 -11.15
N LYS A 155 -11.71 -5.19 -10.24
CA LYS A 155 -13.10 -5.67 -10.37
C LYS A 155 -13.87 -5.09 -11.56
N TYR A 156 -13.35 -4.05 -12.20
CA TYR A 156 -13.92 -3.37 -13.37
C TYR A 156 -13.20 -3.71 -14.69
N ASN A 157 -12.32 -4.71 -14.67
CA ASN A 157 -11.56 -5.22 -15.80
C ASN A 157 -10.50 -4.24 -16.36
N ASN A 158 -10.09 -3.22 -15.60
CA ASN A 158 -8.87 -2.48 -15.90
C ASN A 158 -7.66 -3.34 -15.49
N GLU A 159 -6.61 -3.33 -16.30
CA GLU A 159 -5.55 -4.33 -16.22
C GLU A 159 -4.15 -3.74 -16.45
N THR A 160 -3.18 -4.22 -15.67
CA THR A 160 -1.76 -3.96 -15.86
C THR A 160 -1.00 -5.28 -15.96
N LYS A 161 -0.11 -5.37 -16.95
CA LYS A 161 0.78 -6.52 -17.16
C LYS A 161 2.23 -6.11 -17.03
N LYS A 162 3.01 -6.91 -16.32
CA LYS A 162 4.47 -6.74 -16.24
C LYS A 162 5.15 -8.09 -16.33
N THR A 163 6.31 -8.12 -16.97
CA THR A 163 7.19 -9.29 -17.03
C THR A 163 8.30 -9.11 -16.00
N GLY A 164 8.45 -10.09 -15.13
CA GLY A 164 9.53 -10.16 -14.14
C GLY A 164 10.56 -11.21 -14.51
N LYS A 165 11.68 -11.20 -13.80
CA LYS A 165 12.75 -12.19 -13.93
C LYS A 165 12.99 -12.90 -12.61
N VAL A 166 13.19 -14.21 -12.68
CA VAL A 166 13.64 -15.02 -11.55
C VAL A 166 14.91 -15.77 -11.97
N THR A 167 15.86 -15.87 -11.06
CA THR A 167 17.10 -16.61 -11.24
C THR A 167 17.02 -17.89 -10.44
N ILE A 168 17.06 -19.04 -11.12
CA ILE A 168 17.24 -20.34 -10.49
C ILE A 168 18.73 -20.53 -10.25
N VAL A 169 19.13 -20.65 -8.99
CA VAL A 169 20.52 -20.87 -8.58
C VAL A 169 20.71 -22.33 -8.18
N ALA A 170 21.85 -22.92 -8.52
CA ALA A 170 22.15 -24.30 -8.15
C ALA A 170 22.14 -24.46 -6.62
N LYS A 171 21.74 -25.63 -6.11
CA LYS A 171 21.82 -25.91 -4.67
C LYS A 171 23.29 -25.82 -4.23
N PRO A 172 23.63 -24.95 -3.26
CA PRO A 172 24.99 -24.83 -2.79
C PRO A 172 25.41 -26.11 -2.05
N VAL A 173 26.67 -26.48 -2.17
CA VAL A 173 27.27 -27.53 -1.34
C VAL A 173 27.57 -26.91 0.02
N ILE A 174 26.81 -27.30 1.04
CA ILE A 174 26.91 -26.75 2.40
C ILE A 174 27.49 -27.77 3.37
N SER A 175 28.22 -27.29 4.37
CA SER A 175 28.72 -28.12 5.47
C SER A 175 27.62 -28.42 6.50
N SER A 176 27.82 -29.42 7.37
CA SER A 176 26.82 -29.82 8.37
C SER A 176 26.43 -28.71 9.35
N ASN A 177 27.30 -27.72 9.53
CA ASN A 177 27.13 -26.52 10.36
C ASN A 177 26.62 -25.29 9.58
N GLU A 178 26.19 -25.45 8.33
CA GLU A 178 25.70 -24.38 7.47
C GLU A 178 24.25 -24.64 7.04
N GLU A 179 23.53 -23.56 6.73
CA GLU A 179 22.16 -23.57 6.22
C GLU A 179 22.02 -22.55 5.10
N VAL A 180 21.01 -22.76 4.25
CA VAL A 180 20.66 -21.83 3.18
C VAL A 180 19.46 -21.01 3.62
N VAL A 181 19.57 -19.70 3.53
CA VAL A 181 18.51 -18.75 3.87
C VAL A 181 18.19 -17.86 2.67
N HIS A 182 16.94 -17.39 2.63
CA HIS A 182 16.49 -16.38 1.70
C HIS A 182 16.40 -15.03 2.42
N GLU A 183 17.02 -14.01 1.87
CA GLU A 183 16.99 -12.66 2.40
C GLU A 183 16.18 -11.76 1.46
N THR A 184 15.14 -11.11 2.01
CA THR A 184 14.38 -10.08 1.32
C THR A 184 14.91 -8.70 1.70
N VAL A 185 15.40 -7.95 0.70
CA VAL A 185 15.94 -6.61 0.87
C VAL A 185 15.00 -5.60 0.23
N LYS A 186 14.64 -4.56 0.97
CA LYS A 186 13.94 -3.38 0.42
C LYS A 186 14.97 -2.39 -0.10
N ASN A 187 14.93 -2.13 -1.41
CA ASN A 187 15.84 -1.23 -2.09
C ASN A 187 15.44 0.24 -1.87
N LYS A 188 16.39 1.15 -2.06
CA LYS A 188 16.17 2.60 -1.94
C LYS A 188 15.12 3.15 -2.90
N ASP A 189 14.91 2.48 -4.03
CA ASP A 189 13.90 2.81 -5.04
C ASP A 189 12.49 2.29 -4.70
N GLY A 190 12.32 1.65 -3.53
CA GLY A 190 11.06 1.08 -3.07
C GLY A 190 10.78 -0.33 -3.59
N THR A 191 11.62 -0.89 -4.47
CA THR A 191 11.49 -2.29 -4.92
C THR A 191 12.00 -3.27 -3.87
N THR A 192 11.59 -4.53 -3.99
CA THR A 192 12.12 -5.64 -3.18
C THR A 192 13.10 -6.48 -4.00
N SER A 193 14.01 -7.16 -3.32
CA SER A 193 14.88 -8.18 -3.92
C SER A 193 14.97 -9.37 -2.98
N VAL A 194 14.95 -10.57 -3.53
CA VAL A 194 15.11 -11.83 -2.80
C VAL A 194 16.43 -12.46 -3.24
N LYS A 195 17.33 -12.72 -2.29
CA LYS A 195 18.64 -13.34 -2.55
C LYS A 195 18.82 -14.59 -1.71
N THR A 196 19.53 -15.56 -2.26
CA THR A 196 19.91 -16.76 -1.53
C THR A 196 21.30 -16.58 -0.92
N LYS A 197 21.44 -16.90 0.38
CA LYS A 197 22.72 -16.87 1.10
C LYS A 197 22.94 -18.15 1.89
N VAL A 198 24.20 -18.55 2.01
CA VAL A 198 24.62 -19.61 2.94
C VAL A 198 25.14 -18.96 4.20
N GLN A 199 24.66 -19.40 5.36
CA GLN A 199 25.09 -18.92 6.66
C GLN A 199 25.38 -20.08 7.61
N LYS A 200 26.16 -19.84 8.67
CA LYS A 200 26.37 -20.85 9.71
C LYS A 200 25.08 -21.02 10.50
N LYS A 201 24.71 -22.28 10.78
CA LYS A 201 23.63 -22.61 11.71
C LYS A 201 23.91 -21.93 13.03
N GLN A 202 22.95 -21.17 13.54
CA GLN A 202 23.06 -20.62 14.88
C GLN A 202 23.09 -21.80 15.86
N SER A 203 24.20 -21.95 16.60
CA SER A 203 24.19 -22.82 17.76
C SER A 203 23.24 -22.19 18.77
N SER A 204 22.13 -22.86 19.08
CA SER A 204 21.27 -22.56 20.22
C SER A 204 22.02 -22.87 21.52
N ASN A 205 23.09 -22.12 21.77
CA ASN A 205 23.77 -22.04 23.05
C ASN A 205 24.70 -20.83 23.09
N THR A 206 24.11 -19.63 23.13
CA THR A 206 24.63 -18.60 24.04
C THR A 206 23.47 -17.71 24.46
N ASN A 207 22.77 -18.12 25.53
CA ASN A 207 22.26 -17.12 26.47
C ASN A 207 23.47 -16.31 26.96
N ARG A 208 23.81 -15.22 26.28
CA ARG A 208 24.41 -14.09 26.99
C ARG A 208 23.26 -13.33 27.63
N THR A 209 22.71 -13.93 28.66
CA THR A 209 22.11 -13.17 29.75
C THR A 209 23.23 -12.27 30.26
N SER A 210 23.19 -10.99 29.91
CA SER A 210 23.80 -9.99 30.77
C SER A 210 23.02 -10.03 32.07
N ASN A 211 23.43 -10.93 32.97
CA ASN A 211 23.05 -10.88 34.36
C ASN A 211 23.55 -9.54 34.89
N ASN A 212 22.68 -8.52 34.86
CA ASN A 212 22.70 -7.51 35.89
C ASN A 212 22.25 -8.22 37.16
N SER A 213 23.21 -8.86 37.84
CA SER A 213 22.98 -9.39 39.18
C SER A 213 22.86 -8.19 40.11
N SER A 214 21.62 -7.72 40.29
CA SER A 214 21.23 -6.95 41.46
C SER A 214 21.33 -7.88 42.67
N SER A 215 22.56 -8.04 43.18
CA SER A 215 22.78 -8.67 44.47
C SER A 215 22.43 -7.66 45.57
N ASN A 216 21.18 -7.71 46.03
CA ASN A 216 20.87 -7.27 47.39
C ASN A 216 21.61 -8.22 48.34
N ASN A 217 22.77 -7.80 48.83
CA ASN A 217 23.45 -8.49 49.90
C ASN A 217 23.12 -7.79 51.23
N SER A 218 22.40 -8.54 52.06
CA SER A 218 22.16 -8.27 53.47
C SER A 218 23.46 -8.11 54.25
N ASN A 219 23.47 -7.13 55.16
CA ASN A 219 24.46 -6.98 56.22
C ASN A 219 24.81 -8.31 56.91
N SER A 220 26.09 -8.67 56.93
CA SER A 220 26.72 -9.13 58.16
C SER A 220 28.22 -8.78 58.19
N SER A 221 28.61 -8.35 59.39
CA SER A 221 29.94 -8.04 59.93
C SER A 221 31.17 -8.68 59.27
N GLY A 222 32.25 -7.89 59.13
CA GLY A 222 33.58 -8.48 59.00
C GLY A 222 34.68 -7.53 58.53
N SER A 223 35.11 -6.65 59.42
CA SER A 223 36.48 -6.13 59.60
C SER A 223 37.58 -6.41 58.55
N SER A 224 38.36 -5.35 58.32
CA SER A 224 39.82 -5.29 58.06
C SER A 224 40.33 -5.13 56.61
N ASN A 225 40.72 -3.88 56.35
CA ASN A 225 42.07 -3.44 56.03
C ASN A 225 42.76 -3.83 54.70
N THR A 226 43.06 -2.74 53.98
CA THR A 226 44.37 -2.33 53.44
C THR A 226 44.78 -2.72 52.01
N SER A 227 45.03 -1.65 51.27
CA SER A 227 46.26 -1.31 50.52
C SER A 227 46.37 -1.60 49.01
N GLY A 228 46.71 -0.52 48.30
CA GLY A 228 47.33 -0.48 46.96
C GLY A 228 46.30 -0.46 45.82
N GLY A 229 46.18 0.56 44.96
CA GLY A 229 47.15 1.56 44.53
C GLY A 229 47.43 1.40 43.03
N SER A 230 47.11 2.45 42.25
CA SER A 230 47.57 2.78 40.89
C SER A 230 46.97 1.99 39.71
N SER A 231 46.12 2.64 38.89
CA SER A 231 46.43 3.42 37.66
C SER A 231 46.18 2.56 36.41
N SER A 232 45.39 2.93 35.41
CA SER A 232 45.39 4.20 34.67
C SER A 232 44.13 4.27 33.78
N GLU A 233 43.55 5.47 33.69
CA GLU A 233 42.55 5.87 32.69
C GLU A 233 43.19 6.00 31.31
N ILE A 234 42.47 5.67 30.21
CA ILE A 234 42.45 6.50 28.98
C ILE A 234 41.05 6.46 28.33
N HIS A 235 40.37 7.60 28.53
CA HIS A 235 39.48 8.38 27.67
C HIS A 235 38.14 7.87 27.08
N LYS A 236 37.12 8.62 27.53
CA LYS A 236 35.71 8.71 27.12
C LYS A 236 35.52 9.46 25.80
N GLY A 237 34.43 9.13 25.11
CA GLY A 237 33.66 10.06 24.27
C GLY A 237 32.18 9.64 24.27
N SER A 238 31.35 10.31 25.07
CA SER A 238 29.88 10.14 25.10
C SER A 238 29.25 11.40 24.51
N LEU A 239 28.34 11.22 23.56
CA LEU A 239 27.48 12.27 23.02
C LEU A 239 26.09 12.06 23.64
N THR A 240 25.78 12.81 24.71
CA THR A 240 24.42 12.90 25.27
C THR A 240 23.70 14.03 24.55
N VAL A 241 22.67 13.69 23.77
CA VAL A 241 21.70 14.65 23.24
C VAL A 241 20.54 14.72 24.23
N GLU A 242 20.42 15.84 24.95
CA GLU A 242 19.21 16.16 25.71
C GLU A 242 18.13 16.63 24.72
N MET A 243 17.01 15.91 24.64
CA MET A 243 15.83 16.34 23.89
C MET A 243 14.85 17.06 24.81
N ASP A 244 14.47 18.28 24.42
CA ASP A 244 13.49 19.15 25.09
C ASP A 244 12.08 18.51 25.05
N PRO A 245 11.39 18.33 26.20
CA PRO A 245 10.09 17.65 26.28
C PRO A 245 8.91 18.42 25.65
N LYS A 246 9.13 19.58 25.02
CA LYS A 246 8.03 20.39 24.45
C LYS A 246 7.56 19.98 23.04
N TYR A 247 8.21 19.01 22.39
CA TYR A 247 7.81 18.49 21.08
C TYR A 247 7.46 17.00 21.15
N HIS A 248 6.44 16.68 21.95
CA HIS A 248 5.79 15.39 21.94
C HIS A 248 4.58 15.46 20.99
N TRP A 249 4.61 14.64 19.93
CA TRP A 249 3.44 14.30 19.14
C TRP A 249 3.05 12.86 19.49
N GLU A 250 1.86 12.68 20.04
CA GLU A 250 1.23 11.39 20.26
C GLU A 250 0.49 11.05 18.96
N GLY A 251 1.05 10.15 18.17
CA GLY A 251 0.38 9.56 17.02
C GLY A 251 0.52 8.06 17.08
N ASP A 252 -0.61 7.38 17.35
CA ASP A 252 -0.72 5.94 17.18
C ASP A 252 -0.35 5.59 15.73
N HIS A 253 0.61 4.67 15.59
CA HIS A 253 1.19 4.16 14.33
C HIS A 253 2.35 4.98 13.74
N SER A 254 3.44 5.12 14.51
CA SER A 254 4.77 5.39 13.94
C SER A 254 5.56 4.08 13.86
N TYR A 255 5.76 3.54 12.65
CA TYR A 255 6.71 2.47 12.40
C TYR A 255 8.13 3.05 12.35
N GLY A 256 8.69 3.30 13.53
CA GLY A 256 10.11 3.56 13.73
C GLY A 256 10.83 2.26 14.06
N ASP A 257 11.93 2.00 13.34
CA ASP A 257 13.04 1.10 13.60
C ASP A 257 12.81 -0.14 14.49
N GLY A 258 12.98 -1.31 13.88
CA GLY A 258 13.22 -2.56 14.62
C GLY A 258 11.97 -3.38 14.94
N ALA A 259 11.09 -3.60 13.96
CA ALA A 259 10.12 -4.69 14.08
C ALA A 259 10.85 -6.03 13.91
N GLU A 260 11.23 -6.65 15.03
CA GLU A 260 11.54 -8.08 15.08
C GLU A 260 10.29 -8.84 14.62
N ILE A 261 10.34 -9.32 13.38
CA ILE A 261 9.38 -10.27 12.84
C ILE A 261 9.56 -11.58 13.62
N ASN A 262 8.64 -11.82 14.57
CA ASN A 262 8.60 -13.05 15.34
C ASN A 262 8.28 -14.24 14.41
N GLY A 263 8.94 -15.38 14.65
CA GLY A 263 8.95 -16.56 13.78
C GLY A 263 7.60 -17.21 13.45
N GLU A 264 6.49 -16.75 14.03
CA GLU A 264 5.15 -17.26 13.69
C GLU A 264 4.56 -16.66 12.39
N ASP A 265 5.12 -15.54 11.90
CA ASP A 265 4.75 -14.99 10.59
C ASP A 265 5.46 -15.70 9.42
N PHE A 266 6.45 -16.57 9.72
CA PHE A 266 7.20 -17.36 8.74
C PHE A 266 6.52 -18.70 8.37
N ASP A 267 5.72 -19.28 9.27
CA ASP A 267 5.00 -20.57 9.05
C ASP A 267 4.05 -20.52 7.83
N LYS A 268 3.62 -19.33 7.42
CA LYS A 268 2.66 -19.13 6.32
C LYS A 268 3.32 -18.94 4.95
N LEU A 269 4.65 -18.77 4.89
CA LEU A 269 5.40 -18.53 3.65
C LEU A 269 6.05 -19.79 3.04
N THR A 270 6.09 -20.90 3.78
CA THR A 270 6.81 -22.12 3.33
C THR A 270 5.93 -23.36 3.18
N GLY A 271 4.61 -23.26 3.40
CA GLY A 271 3.67 -24.34 3.08
C GLY A 271 4.03 -25.71 3.64
N GLY A 272 4.67 -25.78 4.81
CA GLY A 272 5.11 -27.03 5.40
C GLY A 272 4.85 -27.04 6.90
N ASP A 273 3.88 -27.85 7.34
CA ASP A 273 3.77 -28.28 8.73
C ASP A 273 5.12 -28.91 9.13
N TRP A 274 5.89 -28.24 9.98
CA TRP A 274 7.03 -28.85 10.66
C TRP A 274 6.54 -29.82 11.73
N LYS A 275 6.07 -30.99 11.31
CA LYS A 275 5.95 -32.15 12.18
C LYS A 275 6.79 -33.30 11.65
N ASN A 276 7.86 -33.55 12.41
CA ASN A 276 8.67 -34.77 12.49
C ASN A 276 9.13 -35.41 11.17
N TRP A 277 10.43 -35.31 10.91
CA TRP A 277 11.20 -36.42 10.36
C TRP A 277 12.12 -36.97 11.44
N ASP A 278 11.62 -37.95 12.20
CA ASP A 278 12.48 -38.94 12.85
C ASP A 278 12.78 -40.03 11.80
N TYR A 279 14.07 -40.22 11.51
CA TYR A 279 14.75 -41.31 10.78
C TYR A 279 14.06 -41.98 9.58
#